data_AF-A0A256BGR4-F1
#
_entry.id   AF-A0A256BGR4-F1
#
_cell.length_a   1.000
_cell.length_b   1.000
_cell.length_c   1.000
_cell.angle_alpha   90.00
_cell.angle_beta   90.00
_cell.angle_gamma   90.00
#
_symmetry.space_group_name_H-M   'P 1'
#
loop_
_entity.id
_entity.type
_entity.pdbx_description
1 polymer ?
#
loop_
_entity_poly.entity_id
_entity_poly.type
_entity_poly.pdbx_seq_one_letter_code
_entity_poly.pdbx_strand_id
1 'polypeptide(L)'
;MYLESDPANYLFPLLKSWPTPSTTAETLLVRQEGNLVHYLNPLRHRDNAGLKFTRSLEQTDLLAVKAIKNPNSIMEQAIDYRNISVIGAALRVRNTPWIMISKIDRSEADAPLQQLGIIVSSLTILLIGIVFYIAYQIRRSGQLAIIALIQQSEIEQAQIVANNASR
;
A
#
# COMPACT_ATOMS: atom_id res chain seq x y z
N MET A 1 46.53 -17.09 -10.63
CA MET A 1 46.40 -15.75 -10.02
C MET A 1 44.94 -15.59 -9.63
N TYR A 2 44.60 -15.75 -8.35
CA TYR A 2 43.24 -15.47 -7.88
C TYR A 2 43.22 -14.00 -7.48
N LEU A 3 42.40 -13.19 -8.16
CA LEU A 3 42.21 -11.80 -7.80
C LEU A 3 41.27 -11.78 -6.59
N GLU A 4 41.85 -11.78 -5.39
CA GLU A 4 41.10 -11.65 -4.15
C GLU A 4 40.76 -10.16 -3.96
N SER A 5 39.66 -9.71 -4.57
CA SER A 5 39.12 -8.37 -4.33
C SER A 5 38.21 -8.42 -3.12
N ASP A 6 38.45 -7.57 -2.12
CA ASP A 6 37.54 -7.43 -0.98
C ASP A 6 36.16 -6.94 -1.47
N PRO A 7 35.09 -7.76 -1.35
CA PRO A 7 33.75 -7.41 -1.80
C PRO A 7 33.18 -6.19 -1.06
N ALA A 8 33.74 -5.83 0.10
CA ALA A 8 33.36 -4.62 0.84
C ALA A 8 33.65 -3.33 0.06
N ASN A 9 34.66 -3.33 -0.81
CA ASN A 9 35.09 -2.12 -1.52
C ASN A 9 34.30 -1.84 -2.80
N TYR A 10 33.65 -2.85 -3.38
CA TYR A 10 32.97 -2.70 -4.68
C TYR A 10 31.59 -3.34 -4.71
N LEU A 11 31.48 -4.63 -4.36
CA LEU A 11 30.23 -5.37 -4.50
C LEU A 11 29.16 -4.91 -3.50
N PHE A 12 29.49 -4.79 -2.21
CA PHE A 12 28.50 -4.40 -1.20
C PHE A 12 27.96 -2.98 -1.37
N PRO A 13 28.77 -1.97 -1.74
CA PRO A 13 28.25 -0.65 -2.12
C PRO A 13 27.22 -0.72 -3.25
N LEU A 14 27.48 -1.52 -4.29
CA LEU A 14 26.54 -1.70 -5.40
C LEU A 14 25.23 -2.36 -4.95
N LEU A 15 25.29 -3.40 -4.11
CA LEU A 15 24.11 -4.06 -3.55
C LEU A 15 23.32 -3.18 -2.57
N LYS A 16 23.95 -2.16 -1.98
CA LYS A 16 23.29 -1.17 -1.11
C LYS A 16 22.67 -0.02 -1.90
N SER A 17 23.14 0.23 -3.11
CA SER A 17 22.61 1.31 -3.95
C SER A 17 21.23 0.94 -4.49
N TRP A 18 20.27 1.83 -4.27
CA TRP A 18 18.91 1.73 -4.81
C TRP A 18 18.62 2.93 -5.71
N PRO A 19 18.06 2.73 -6.92
CA PRO A 19 17.70 3.82 -7.84
C PRO A 19 16.86 4.94 -7.24
N THR A 20 15.96 4.62 -6.31
CA THR A 20 15.10 5.58 -5.61
C THR A 20 15.42 5.58 -4.12
N PRO A 21 15.27 6.73 -3.44
CA PRO A 21 15.34 6.76 -1.99
C PRO A 21 14.35 5.76 -1.40
N SER A 22 14.84 4.84 -0.57
CA SER A 22 14.01 3.86 0.10
C SER A 22 14.54 3.55 1.49
N THR A 23 13.62 3.44 2.44
CA THR A 23 13.94 3.16 3.86
C THR A 23 14.13 1.68 4.11
N THR A 24 13.36 0.83 3.41
CA THR A 24 13.29 -0.61 3.63
C THR A 24 13.82 -1.44 2.47
N ALA A 25 14.03 -0.85 1.30
CA ALA A 25 14.52 -1.61 0.16
C ALA A 25 15.98 -2.03 0.35
N GLU A 26 16.29 -3.27 -0.04
CA GLU A 26 17.63 -3.83 0.02
C GLU A 26 17.81 -4.93 -1.04
N THR A 27 19.05 -5.17 -1.44
CA THR A 27 19.41 -6.31 -2.30
C THR A 27 20.16 -7.35 -1.50
N LEU A 28 19.77 -8.61 -1.68
CA LEU A 28 20.29 -9.78 -1.00
C LEU A 28 20.95 -10.69 -2.04
N LEU A 29 22.09 -11.24 -1.70
CA LEU A 29 22.76 -12.27 -2.46
C LEU A 29 22.67 -13.55 -1.63
N VAL A 30 22.00 -14.56 -2.17
CA VAL A 30 21.78 -15.82 -1.46
C VAL A 30 22.27 -17.02 -2.27
N ARG A 31 22.58 -18.09 -1.56
CA ARG A 31 22.93 -19.39 -2.15
C ARG A 31 22.29 -20.51 -1.34
N GLN A 32 21.83 -21.55 -2.03
CA GLN A 32 21.44 -22.79 -1.39
C GLN A 32 22.66 -23.67 -1.08
N GLU A 33 22.75 -24.17 0.15
CA GLU A 33 23.74 -25.16 0.56
C GLU A 33 23.06 -26.21 1.46
N GLY A 34 22.92 -27.43 0.94
CA GLY A 34 22.11 -28.47 1.58
C GLY A 34 20.66 -28.02 1.79
N ASN A 35 20.18 -28.10 3.04
CA ASN A 35 18.84 -27.68 3.45
C ASN A 35 18.76 -26.22 3.93
N LEU A 36 19.83 -25.44 3.73
CA LEU A 36 19.94 -24.07 4.22
C LEU A 36 20.12 -23.07 3.08
N VAL A 37 19.62 -21.86 3.33
CA VAL A 37 19.85 -20.67 2.53
C VAL A 37 20.89 -19.80 3.23
N HIS A 38 22.00 -19.57 2.56
CA HIS A 38 23.10 -18.73 3.03
C HIS A 38 22.99 -17.33 2.44
N TYR A 39 23.15 -16.32 3.29
CA TYR A 39 23.17 -14.92 2.88
C TYR A 39 24.64 -14.45 2.75
N LEU A 40 24.97 -13.92 1.58
CA LEU A 40 26.33 -13.67 1.11
C LEU A 40 26.70 -12.18 1.10
N ASN A 41 25.84 -11.33 1.67
CA ASN A 41 26.12 -9.92 1.88
C ASN A 41 25.56 -9.46 3.23
N PRO A 42 26.13 -8.38 3.81
CA PRO A 42 25.56 -7.75 5.00
C PRO A 42 24.12 -7.31 4.74
N LEU A 43 23.24 -7.59 5.71
CA LEU A 43 21.82 -7.27 5.66
C LEU A 43 21.58 -5.85 6.20
N ARG A 44 20.73 -5.06 5.54
CA ARG A 44 20.51 -3.65 5.89
C ARG A 44 19.95 -3.46 7.30
N HIS A 45 19.10 -4.37 7.74
CA HIS A 45 18.32 -4.25 8.98
C HIS A 45 18.76 -5.25 10.06
N ARG A 46 19.94 -5.84 9.91
CA ARG A 46 20.49 -6.76 10.90
C ARG A 46 21.99 -6.52 11.04
N ASP A 47 22.33 -5.68 12.00
CA ASP A 47 23.71 -5.45 12.41
C ASP A 47 24.34 -6.77 12.89
N ASN A 48 25.61 -6.99 12.56
CA ASN A 48 26.36 -8.23 12.83
C ASN A 48 25.82 -9.51 12.17
N ALA A 49 24.94 -9.42 11.16
CA ALA A 49 24.75 -10.49 10.20
C ALA A 49 26.00 -10.59 9.30
N GLY A 50 27.09 -11.11 9.84
CA GLY A 50 28.22 -11.55 9.01
C GLY A 50 27.74 -12.57 7.96
N LEU A 51 28.63 -12.93 7.02
CA LEU A 51 28.42 -13.93 5.95
C LEU A 51 28.06 -15.35 6.44
N LYS A 52 27.63 -15.50 7.69
CA LYS A 52 27.21 -16.73 8.37
C LYS A 52 25.70 -16.77 8.62
N PHE A 53 24.94 -15.77 8.19
CA PHE A 53 23.49 -15.77 8.40
C PHE A 53 22.81 -16.79 7.48
N THR A 54 21.99 -17.66 8.08
CA THR A 54 21.29 -18.74 7.37
C THR A 54 19.82 -18.87 7.76
N ARG A 55 19.05 -19.48 6.87
CA ARG A 55 17.63 -19.83 7.06
C ARG A 55 17.34 -21.23 6.51
N SER A 56 16.36 -21.92 7.09
CA SER A 56 15.95 -23.24 6.63
C SER A 56 15.14 -23.15 5.33
N LEU A 57 15.37 -24.07 4.39
CA LEU A 57 14.55 -24.21 3.18
C LEU A 57 13.11 -24.66 3.45
N GLU A 58 12.84 -25.16 4.66
CA GLU A 58 11.49 -25.53 5.11
C GLU A 58 10.58 -24.32 5.31
N GLN A 59 11.16 -23.11 5.45
CA GLN A 59 10.41 -21.87 5.56
C GLN A 59 9.90 -21.43 4.18
N THR A 60 8.84 -22.08 3.69
CA THR A 60 8.31 -21.89 2.33
C THR A 60 7.83 -20.48 2.03
N ASP A 61 7.45 -19.73 3.06
CA ASP A 61 7.01 -18.33 2.91
C ASP A 61 8.16 -17.34 2.79
N LEU A 62 9.38 -17.75 3.14
CA LEU A 62 10.56 -16.91 3.10
C LEU A 62 10.89 -16.53 1.65
N LEU A 63 11.09 -15.25 1.42
CA LEU A 63 11.43 -14.70 0.11
C LEU A 63 12.65 -15.40 -0.51
N ALA A 64 13.68 -15.67 0.30
CA ALA A 64 14.89 -16.35 -0.16
C ALA A 64 14.64 -17.81 -0.60
N VAL A 65 13.74 -18.52 0.09
CA VAL A 65 13.35 -19.88 -0.29
C VAL A 65 12.51 -19.86 -1.57
N LYS A 66 11.54 -18.94 -1.67
CA LYS A 66 10.75 -18.76 -2.90
C LYS A 66 11.67 -18.43 -4.09
N ALA A 67 12.69 -17.62 -3.89
CA ALA A 67 13.65 -17.23 -4.91
C ALA A 67 14.54 -18.37 -5.39
N ILE A 68 14.90 -19.28 -4.49
CA ILE A 68 15.61 -20.51 -4.85
C ILE A 68 14.73 -21.44 -5.68
N LYS A 69 13.46 -21.57 -5.31
CA LYS A 69 12.50 -22.44 -6.03
C LYS A 69 12.14 -21.89 -7.41
N ASN A 70 11.93 -20.58 -7.51
CA ASN A 70 11.53 -19.89 -8.74
C ASN A 70 12.47 -18.72 -9.02
N PRO A 71 13.71 -18.98 -9.48
CA PRO A 71 14.61 -17.92 -9.89
C PRO A 71 14.05 -17.17 -11.11
N ASN A 72 14.45 -15.91 -11.30
CA ASN A 72 13.99 -15.06 -12.40
C ASN A 72 12.48 -14.75 -12.34
N SER A 73 11.95 -14.54 -11.13
CA SER A 73 10.55 -14.26 -10.90
C SER A 73 10.35 -13.10 -9.92
N ILE A 74 9.15 -12.54 -9.95
CA ILE A 74 8.67 -11.55 -8.98
C ILE A 74 7.79 -12.27 -7.97
N MET A 75 8.04 -12.05 -6.69
CA MET A 75 7.19 -12.50 -5.59
C MET A 75 6.43 -11.31 -5.03
N GLU A 76 5.13 -11.29 -5.27
CA GLU A 76 4.23 -10.26 -4.72
C GLU A 76 3.91 -10.48 -3.24
N GLN A 77 4.03 -11.74 -2.78
CA GLN A 77 3.71 -12.17 -1.43
C GLN A 77 4.82 -13.07 -0.89
N ALA A 78 5.63 -12.51 0.01
CA ALA A 78 6.64 -13.25 0.75
C ALA A 78 6.90 -12.57 2.09
N ILE A 79 7.55 -13.29 3.00
CA ILE A 79 8.15 -12.70 4.19
C ILE A 79 9.66 -12.63 4.05
N ASP A 80 10.30 -11.59 4.56
CA ASP A 80 11.75 -11.52 4.59
C ASP A 80 12.35 -12.21 5.83
N TYR A 81 13.66 -12.10 6.01
CA TYR A 81 14.36 -12.70 7.14
C TYR A 81 14.00 -12.11 8.51
N ARG A 82 13.29 -10.97 8.53
CA ARG A 82 12.70 -10.29 9.70
C ARG A 82 11.25 -10.70 9.93
N ASN A 83 10.71 -11.61 9.10
CA ASN A 83 9.29 -11.98 9.06
C ASN A 83 8.36 -10.82 8.69
N ILE A 84 8.86 -9.81 7.95
CA ILE A 84 8.05 -8.69 7.46
C ILE A 84 7.53 -9.04 6.06
N SER A 85 6.29 -8.65 5.76
CA SER A 85 5.70 -8.81 4.41
C SER A 85 6.43 -7.92 3.39
N VAL A 86 6.91 -8.53 2.31
CA VAL A 86 7.73 -7.88 1.29
C VAL A 86 7.29 -8.27 -0.11
N ILE A 87 7.59 -7.38 -1.06
CA ILE A 87 7.65 -7.68 -2.48
C ILE A 87 9.12 -7.88 -2.85
N GLY A 88 9.42 -8.87 -3.67
CA GLY A 88 10.78 -9.11 -4.13
C GLY A 88 10.86 -9.54 -5.59
N ALA A 89 11.99 -9.24 -6.21
CA ALA A 89 12.35 -9.74 -7.53
C ALA A 89 13.66 -10.53 -7.40
N ALA A 90 13.66 -11.76 -7.92
CA ALA A 90 14.80 -12.66 -7.86
C ALA A 90 15.39 -12.88 -9.24
N LEU A 91 16.72 -12.85 -9.35
CA LEU A 91 17.48 -13.12 -10.56
C LEU A 91 18.62 -14.10 -10.25
N ARG A 92 18.77 -15.13 -11.08
CA ARG A 92 19.92 -16.03 -10.97
C ARG A 92 21.14 -15.41 -11.60
N VAL A 93 22.25 -15.38 -10.86
CA VAL A 93 23.53 -14.91 -11.39
C VAL A 93 24.14 -16.02 -12.25
N ARG A 94 24.32 -15.74 -13.55
CA ARG A 94 24.83 -16.72 -14.54
C ARG A 94 26.17 -17.30 -14.10
N ASN A 95 26.34 -18.60 -14.35
CA ASN A 95 27.56 -19.37 -14.03
C ASN A 95 27.93 -19.38 -12.53
N THR A 96 26.97 -19.08 -11.64
CA THR A 96 27.16 -19.18 -10.20
C THR A 96 25.96 -19.87 -9.54
N PRO A 97 26.10 -20.38 -8.32
CA PRO A 97 24.96 -20.84 -7.52
C PRO A 97 24.21 -19.69 -6.84
N TRP A 98 24.54 -18.43 -7.15
CA TRP A 98 23.98 -17.27 -6.45
C TRP A 98 22.66 -16.81 -7.07
N ILE A 99 21.80 -16.32 -6.19
CA ILE A 99 20.55 -15.66 -6.54
C ILE A 99 20.59 -14.28 -5.91
N MET A 100 20.43 -13.27 -6.76
CA MET A 100 20.26 -11.89 -6.36
C MET A 100 18.78 -11.62 -6.16
N ILE A 101 18.42 -11.02 -5.03
CA ILE A 101 17.04 -10.73 -4.67
C ILE A 101 16.98 -9.26 -4.28
N SER A 102 16.24 -8.46 -5.03
CA SER A 102 15.92 -7.09 -4.64
C SER A 102 14.54 -7.07 -4.00
N LYS A 103 14.41 -6.50 -2.80
CA LYS A 103 13.14 -6.46 -2.05
C LYS A 103 12.84 -5.07 -1.51
N ILE A 104 11.57 -4.84 -1.21
CA ILE A 104 11.03 -3.68 -0.50
C ILE A 104 9.91 -4.13 0.45
N ASP A 105 9.76 -3.46 1.60
CA ASP A 105 8.66 -3.77 2.50
C ASP A 105 7.33 -3.35 1.87
N ARG A 106 6.32 -4.22 2.00
CA ARG A 106 5.00 -4.01 1.40
C ARG A 106 4.36 -2.69 1.87
N SER A 107 4.56 -2.34 3.15
CA SER A 107 4.09 -1.10 3.74
C SER A 107 4.69 0.15 3.08
N GLU A 108 5.95 0.11 2.66
CA GLU A 108 6.58 1.24 1.96
C GLU A 108 6.12 1.30 0.50
N ALA A 109 6.04 0.15 -0.17
CA ALA A 109 5.57 0.07 -1.56
C ALA A 109 4.13 0.59 -1.71
N ASP A 110 3.25 0.28 -0.76
CA ASP A 110 1.85 0.66 -0.79
C ASP A 110 1.58 2.06 -0.19
N ALA A 111 2.54 2.69 0.50
CA ALA A 111 2.33 3.98 1.17
C ALA A 111 1.81 5.10 0.26
N PRO A 112 2.33 5.29 -0.98
CA PRO A 112 1.79 6.30 -1.90
C PRO A 112 0.34 6.04 -2.30
N LEU A 113 -0.03 4.76 -2.47
CA LEU A 113 -1.40 4.36 -2.82
C LEU A 113 -2.37 4.62 -1.67
N GLN A 114 -1.95 4.37 -0.43
CA GLN A 114 -2.76 4.65 0.75
C GLN A 114 -3.04 6.14 0.91
N GLN A 115 -2.05 7.01 0.67
CA GLN A 115 -2.23 8.46 0.72
C GLN A 115 -3.24 8.95 -0.34
N LEU A 116 -3.10 8.48 -1.57
CA LEU A 116 -4.07 8.79 -2.64
C LEU A 116 -5.46 8.26 -2.30
N GLY A 117 -5.56 7.04 -1.76
CA GLY A 117 -6.82 6.43 -1.34
C GLY A 117 -7.54 7.28 -0.28
N ILE A 118 -6.83 7.84 0.70
CA ILE A 118 -7.40 8.73 1.71
C ILE A 118 -7.92 10.02 1.08
N ILE A 119 -7.14 10.65 0.18
CA ILE A 119 -7.54 11.88 -0.50
C ILE A 119 -8.80 11.66 -1.35
N VAL A 120 -8.80 10.63 -2.19
CA VAL A 120 -9.93 10.29 -3.07
C VAL A 120 -11.17 9.92 -2.25
N SER A 121 -11.02 9.14 -1.19
CA SER A 121 -12.14 8.78 -0.31
C SER A 121 -12.72 10.02 0.40
N SER A 122 -11.86 10.92 0.87
CA SER A 122 -12.29 12.16 1.53
C SER A 122 -13.07 13.07 0.57
N LEU A 123 -12.58 13.23 -0.67
CA LEU A 123 -13.27 13.98 -1.71
C LEU A 123 -14.62 13.35 -2.08
N THR A 124 -14.66 12.02 -2.17
CA THR A 124 -15.90 11.29 -2.48
C THR A 124 -16.94 11.49 -1.38
N ILE A 125 -16.55 11.35 -0.11
CA ILE A 125 -17.43 11.59 1.04
C ILE A 125 -17.92 13.05 1.06
N LEU A 126 -17.03 14.00 0.76
CA LEU A 126 -17.39 15.42 0.69
C LEU A 126 -18.45 15.68 -0.40
N LEU A 127 -18.24 15.14 -1.60
CA LEU A 127 -19.18 15.29 -2.71
C LEU A 127 -20.56 14.68 -2.38
N ILE A 128 -20.57 13.49 -1.78
CA ILE A 128 -21.79 12.85 -1.29
C ILE A 128 -22.49 13.77 -0.28
N GLY A 129 -21.75 14.32 0.68
CA GLY A 129 -22.26 15.27 1.66
C GLY A 129 -22.87 16.52 1.03
N ILE A 130 -22.25 17.08 -0.02
CA ILE A 130 -22.78 18.23 -0.76
C ILE A 130 -24.10 17.87 -1.46
N VAL A 131 -24.17 16.71 -2.11
CA VAL A 131 -25.41 16.25 -2.76
C VAL A 131 -26.54 16.11 -1.75
N PHE A 132 -26.27 15.47 -0.61
CA PHE A 132 -27.26 15.35 0.47
C PHE A 132 -27.66 16.71 1.05
N TYR A 133 -26.72 17.63 1.22
CA TYR A 133 -26.98 18.98 1.71
C TYR A 133 -27.87 19.77 0.74
N ILE A 134 -27.58 19.74 -0.56
CA ILE A 134 -28.40 20.39 -1.59
C ILE A 134 -29.80 19.77 -1.61
N ALA A 135 -29.91 18.44 -1.61
CA ALA A 135 -31.20 17.75 -1.59
C ALA A 135 -32.02 18.11 -0.34
N TYR A 136 -31.38 18.21 0.82
CA TYR A 136 -32.00 18.67 2.06
C TYR A 136 -32.54 20.10 1.93
N GLN A 137 -31.73 21.03 1.39
CA GLN A 137 -32.13 22.42 1.20
C GLN A 137 -33.31 22.57 0.23
N ILE A 138 -33.30 21.83 -0.89
CA ILE A 138 -34.42 21.83 -1.85
C ILE A 138 -35.70 21.31 -1.17
N ARG A 139 -35.63 20.21 -0.43
CA ARG A 139 -36.78 19.67 0.31
C ARG A 139 -37.31 20.65 1.35
N ARG A 140 -36.41 21.30 2.09
CA ARG A 140 -36.77 22.31 3.10
C ARG A 140 -37.50 23.49 2.47
N SER A 141 -37.00 24.02 1.36
CA SER A 141 -37.65 25.14 0.64
C SER A 141 -39.01 24.76 0.06
N GLY A 142 -39.16 23.53 -0.45
CA GLY A 142 -40.44 23.04 -0.98
C GLY A 142 -41.54 22.93 0.08
N GLN A 143 -41.20 22.49 1.30
CA GLN A 143 -42.17 22.40 2.40
C GLN A 143 -42.71 23.78 2.82
N LEU A 144 -41.86 24.81 2.82
CA LEU A 144 -42.28 26.17 3.18
C LEU A 144 -43.30 26.74 2.19
N ALA A 145 -43.13 26.48 0.90
CA ALA A 145 -44.07 26.94 -0.13
C ALA A 145 -45.45 26.29 0.00
N ILE A 146 -45.51 24.99 0.31
CA ILE A 146 -46.78 24.27 0.50
C ILE A 146 -47.54 24.81 1.72
N ILE A 147 -46.83 25.06 2.83
CA ILE A 147 -47.45 25.60 4.06
C ILE A 147 -48.05 26.99 3.81
N ALA A 148 -47.35 27.85 3.07
CA ALA A 148 -47.85 29.20 2.75
C ALA A 148 -49.14 29.17 1.89
N LEU A 149 -49.23 28.24 0.93
CA LEU A 149 -50.44 28.07 0.11
C LEU A 149 -51.64 27.61 0.93
N ILE A 150 -51.44 26.69 1.88
CA ILE A 150 -52.51 26.22 2.77
C ILE A 150 -53.03 27.39 3.61
N GLN A 151 -52.14 28.17 4.23
CA GLN A 151 -52.54 29.34 5.02
C GLN A 151 -53.32 30.38 4.21
N GLN A 152 -52.90 30.63 2.97
CA GLN A 152 -53.62 31.57 2.11
C GLN A 152 -55.03 31.09 1.78
N SER A 153 -55.18 29.78 1.51
CA SER A 153 -56.50 29.19 1.26
C SER A 153 -57.43 29.25 2.47
N GLU A 154 -56.89 29.10 3.69
CA GLU A 154 -57.67 29.23 4.93
C GLU A 154 -58.15 30.67 5.17
N ILE A 155 -57.28 31.66 4.91
CA ILE A 155 -57.65 33.09 5.02
C ILE A 155 -58.74 33.45 3.99
N GLU A 156 -58.60 32.98 2.76
CA GLU A 156 -59.59 33.24 1.70
C GLU A 156 -60.95 32.61 2.04
N GLN A 157 -60.96 31.38 2.54
CA GLN A 157 -62.19 30.73 3.01
C GLN A 157 -62.82 31.47 4.20
N ALA A 158 -62.03 31.89 5.18
CA ALA A 158 -62.52 32.65 6.33
C ALA A 158 -63.14 33.99 5.89
N GLN A 159 -62.56 34.66 4.90
CA GLN A 159 -63.11 35.88 4.32
C GLN A 159 -64.42 35.65 3.57
N ILE A 160 -64.53 34.57 2.78
CA ILE A 160 -65.76 34.22 2.07
C ILE A 160 -66.90 33.92 3.06
N VAL A 161 -66.61 33.15 4.12
CA VAL A 161 -67.59 32.84 5.17
C VAL A 161 -68.01 34.11 5.93
N ALA A 162 -67.07 34.96 6.30
CA ALA A 162 -67.37 36.23 6.98
C ALA A 162 -68.22 37.17 6.11
N ASN A 163 -67.92 37.27 4.81
CA ASN A 163 -68.66 38.13 3.88
C ASN A 163 -70.09 37.60 3.61
N ASN A 164 -70.26 36.28 3.56
CA ASN A 164 -71.57 35.64 3.46
C ASN A 164 -72.40 35.76 4.75
N ALA A 165 -71.78 35.82 5.93
CA ALA A 165 -72.46 36.00 7.21
C ALA A 165 -72.91 37.46 7.47
N SER A 166 -72.33 38.43 6.76
CA SER A 166 -72.67 39.86 6.85
C SER A 166 -73.76 40.32 5.86
N ARG A 167 -74.31 39.43 5.04
CA ARG A 167 -75.45 39.65 4.15
C ARG A 167 -76.71 39.04 4.73
#